data_AF-A0A7V7FN67-F1
#
_entry.id   AF-A0A7V7FN67-F1
#
_cell.length_a   1.000
_cell.length_b   1.000
_cell.length_c   1.000
_cell.angle_alpha   90.00
_cell.angle_beta   90.00
_cell.angle_gamma   90.00
#
_symmetry.space_group_name_H-M   'P 1'
#
loop_
_entity.id
_entity.type
_entity.pdbx_description
1 polymer ?
#
loop_
_entity_poly.entity_id
_entity_poly.type
_entity_poly.pdbx_seq_one_letter_code
_entity_poly.pdbx_strand_id
1 'polypeptide(L)'
;MLRPRLHLERLHARMAGVLVECLPFDDFIPRHDRADALFYIDPPYFRCEEDYGKGMFARSDFEVLADILAALKGRFLLSLNDTPEVRDIFAAFHIEAVETRYTIGQADRTQAAREVIISDGPRDGDGLIKQPSLL
;
A
#
# COMPACT_ATOMS: atom_id res chain seq x y z
N MET A 1 36.40 6.10 7.82
CA MET A 1 35.10 6.79 7.81
C MET A 1 34.65 7.03 6.35
N LEU A 2 34.27 5.97 5.62
CA LEU A 2 34.00 6.01 4.15
C LEU A 2 32.55 5.65 3.77
N ARG A 3 31.63 5.62 4.74
CA ARG A 3 30.28 5.03 4.57
C ARG A 3 29.25 5.85 3.74
N PRO A 4 29.27 7.20 3.70
CA PRO A 4 28.25 7.96 2.97
C PRO A 4 28.30 7.81 1.46
N ARG A 5 29.52 7.80 0.87
CA ARG A 5 29.69 7.72 -0.60
C ARG A 5 29.22 6.37 -1.15
N LEU A 6 29.60 5.29 -0.47
CA LEU A 6 29.16 3.93 -0.82
C LEU A 6 27.64 3.77 -0.66
N HIS A 7 27.02 4.46 0.30
CA HIS A 7 25.56 4.45 0.46
C HIS A 7 24.86 5.13 -0.72
N LEU A 8 25.33 6.30 -1.15
CA LEU A 8 24.77 7.03 -2.28
C LEU A 8 24.98 6.27 -3.61
N GLU A 9 26.14 5.65 -3.81
CA GLU A 9 26.43 4.83 -5.00
C GLU A 9 25.48 3.62 -5.09
N ARG A 10 25.21 2.95 -3.96
CA ARG A 10 24.25 1.83 -3.90
C ARG A 10 22.81 2.28 -4.17
N LEU A 11 22.42 3.44 -3.63
CA LEU A 11 21.08 4.01 -3.86
C LEU A 11 20.92 4.41 -5.33
N HIS A 12 21.91 5.10 -5.90
CA HIS A 12 21.92 5.46 -7.32
C HIS A 12 21.77 4.24 -8.23
N ALA A 13 22.55 3.18 -7.99
CA ALA A 13 22.45 1.95 -8.77
C ALA A 13 21.08 1.26 -8.64
N ARG A 14 20.48 1.26 -7.44
CA ARG A 14 19.13 0.69 -7.22
C ARG A 14 18.02 1.55 -7.86
N MET A 15 18.22 2.85 -7.94
CA MET A 15 17.29 3.77 -8.59
C MET A 15 17.44 3.82 -10.12
N ALA A 16 18.46 3.16 -10.68
CA ALA A 16 18.62 3.04 -12.12
C ALA A 16 17.41 2.29 -12.71
N GLY A 17 16.57 3.00 -13.47
CA GLY A 17 15.32 2.48 -14.02
C GLY A 17 14.07 2.84 -13.20
N VAL A 18 14.20 3.61 -12.12
CA VAL A 18 13.05 4.14 -11.37
C VAL A 18 12.62 5.48 -11.97
N LEU A 19 11.36 5.58 -12.36
CA LEU A 19 10.70 6.84 -12.68
C LEU A 19 10.08 7.42 -11.41
N VAL A 20 10.31 8.71 -11.15
CA VAL A 20 9.72 9.43 -10.01
C VAL A 20 8.83 10.53 -10.58
N GLU A 21 7.55 10.49 -10.23
CA GLU A 21 6.56 11.48 -10.65
C GLU A 21 5.87 12.07 -9.41
N CYS A 22 5.53 13.36 -9.50
CA CYS A 22 4.76 14.08 -8.49
C CYS A 22 3.39 14.39 -9.12
N LEU A 23 2.51 13.39 -9.14
CA LEU A 23 1.17 13.45 -9.70
C LEU A 23 0.17 13.04 -8.63
N PRO A 24 -1.08 13.55 -8.68
CA PRO A 24 -2.14 13.03 -7.83
C PRO A 24 -2.44 11.57 -8.24
N PHE A 25 -2.87 10.76 -7.27
CA PHE A 25 -2.99 9.30 -7.47
C PHE A 25 -4.02 8.93 -8.55
N ASP A 26 -5.07 9.75 -8.67
CA ASP A 26 -6.16 9.62 -9.64
C ASP A 26 -5.75 9.96 -11.08
N ASP A 27 -4.59 10.61 -11.28
CA ASP A 27 -3.93 10.75 -12.59
C ASP A 27 -2.81 9.69 -12.77
N PHE A 28 -2.05 9.43 -11.71
CA PHE A 28 -0.91 8.50 -11.75
C PHE A 28 -1.34 7.06 -12.08
N ILE A 29 -2.33 6.52 -11.37
CA ILE A 29 -2.71 5.11 -11.50
C ILE A 29 -3.26 4.82 -12.91
N PRO A 30 -4.24 5.56 -13.45
CA PRO A 30 -4.77 5.28 -14.79
C PRO A 30 -3.72 5.44 -15.90
N ARG A 31 -2.78 6.39 -15.75
CA ARG A 31 -1.71 6.63 -16.72
C ARG A 31 -0.76 5.44 -16.86
N HIS A 32 -0.53 4.71 -15.77
CA HIS A 32 0.39 3.57 -15.74
C HIS A 32 -0.31 2.22 -15.79
N ASP A 33 -1.64 2.18 -15.80
CA ASP A 33 -2.41 0.94 -15.78
C ASP A 33 -2.25 0.13 -17.08
N ARG A 34 -1.78 -1.10 -16.90
CA ARG A 34 -1.48 -2.09 -17.95
C ARG A 34 -1.57 -3.49 -17.33
N ALA A 35 -1.84 -4.48 -18.15
CA ALA A 35 -2.12 -5.85 -17.69
C ALA A 35 -0.98 -6.49 -16.87
N ASP A 36 0.26 -6.08 -17.09
CA ASP A 36 1.46 -6.56 -16.40
C ASP A 36 1.94 -5.63 -15.25
N ALA A 37 1.20 -4.57 -14.93
CA ALA A 37 1.52 -3.71 -13.80
C ALA A 37 1.09 -4.33 -12.47
N LEU A 38 1.90 -4.08 -11.44
CA LEU A 38 1.55 -4.27 -10.04
C LEU A 38 1.67 -2.93 -9.32
N PHE A 39 0.57 -2.47 -8.74
CA PHE A 39 0.52 -1.27 -7.91
C PHE A 39 0.63 -1.65 -6.43
N TYR A 40 1.67 -1.15 -5.76
CA TYR A 40 1.70 -1.11 -4.30
C TYR A 40 1.23 0.27 -3.84
N ILE A 41 0.22 0.31 -2.98
CA ILE A 41 -0.49 1.53 -2.62
C ILE A 41 -0.53 1.63 -1.10
N ASP A 42 -0.02 2.74 -0.57
CA ASP A 42 0.10 2.98 0.86
C ASP A 42 -0.33 4.42 1.15
N PRO A 43 -1.65 4.71 1.08
CA PRO A 43 -2.17 6.05 1.28
C PRO A 43 -2.09 6.43 2.78
N PRO A 44 -2.30 7.71 3.13
CA PRO A 44 -2.49 8.10 4.53
C PRO A 44 -3.51 7.18 5.22
N TYR A 45 -3.21 6.71 6.42
CA TYR A 45 -4.10 5.79 7.14
C TYR A 45 -5.42 6.48 7.49
N PHE A 46 -6.51 5.71 7.51
CA PHE A 46 -7.84 6.25 7.77
C PHE A 46 -7.90 6.90 9.16
N ARG A 47 -8.41 8.14 9.25
CA ARG A 47 -8.38 9.02 10.45
C ARG A 47 -7.00 9.55 10.87
N CYS A 48 -5.95 9.31 10.09
CA CYS A 48 -4.60 9.87 10.23
C CYS A 48 -4.23 10.74 9.01
N GLU A 49 -5.23 11.34 8.35
CA GLU A 49 -5.03 12.03 7.07
C GLU A 49 -4.22 13.34 7.23
N GLU A 50 -4.27 13.96 8.42
CA GLU A 50 -3.56 15.22 8.69
C GLU A 50 -2.04 15.05 8.85
N ASP A 51 -1.55 13.82 9.06
CA ASP A 51 -0.12 13.54 9.29
C ASP A 51 0.75 13.75 8.03
N TYR A 52 0.12 13.77 6.85
CA TYR A 52 0.78 13.90 5.55
C TYR A 52 0.61 15.28 4.90
N GLY A 53 0.02 16.24 5.62
CA GLY A 53 -0.22 17.60 5.17
C GLY A 53 -1.71 17.87 4.90
N LYS A 54 -2.21 19.00 5.41
CA LYS A 54 -3.63 19.37 5.29
C LYS A 54 -4.07 19.43 3.82
N GLY A 55 -5.13 18.68 3.49
CA GLY A 55 -5.76 18.71 2.17
C GLY A 55 -5.05 17.91 1.08
N MET A 56 -4.05 17.10 1.43
CA MET A 56 -3.36 16.23 0.46
C MET A 56 -4.12 14.93 0.16
N PHE A 57 -4.94 14.46 1.11
CA PHE A 57 -5.78 13.29 0.97
C PHE A 57 -6.99 13.45 1.89
N ALA A 58 -8.19 13.40 1.33
CA ALA A 58 -9.46 13.47 2.04
C ALA A 58 -10.07 12.08 2.22
N ARG A 59 -11.03 11.95 3.14
CA ARG A 59 -11.74 10.66 3.33
C ARG A 59 -12.50 10.20 2.10
N SER A 60 -13.02 11.14 1.31
CA SER A 60 -13.66 10.84 0.03
C SER A 60 -12.70 10.20 -0.97
N ASP A 61 -11.40 10.44 -0.83
CA ASP A 61 -10.41 9.93 -1.78
C ASP A 61 -10.21 8.41 -1.62
N PHE A 62 -10.59 7.82 -0.48
CA PHE A 62 -10.64 6.36 -0.34
C PHE A 62 -11.71 5.73 -1.24
N GLU A 63 -12.87 6.39 -1.40
CA GLU A 63 -13.93 5.92 -2.29
C GLU A 63 -13.50 6.06 -3.75
N VAL A 64 -12.89 7.20 -4.11
CA VAL A 64 -12.31 7.42 -5.45
C VAL A 64 -11.23 6.38 -5.76
N LEU A 65 -10.36 6.08 -4.78
CA LEU A 65 -9.36 5.04 -4.92
C LEU A 65 -10.03 3.68 -5.16
N ALA A 66 -11.03 3.30 -4.38
CA ALA A 66 -11.76 2.04 -4.55
C ALA A 66 -12.36 1.91 -5.96
N ASP A 67 -12.96 2.98 -6.49
CA ASP A 67 -13.52 3.02 -7.85
C ASP A 67 -12.43 2.81 -8.92
N ILE A 68 -11.27 3.46 -8.77
CA ILE A 68 -10.12 3.27 -9.68
C ILE A 68 -9.62 1.83 -9.63
N LEU A 69 -9.47 1.26 -8.41
CA LEU A 69 -8.99 -0.11 -8.23
C LEU A 69 -9.94 -1.14 -8.83
N ALA A 70 -11.24 -0.90 -8.78
CA ALA A 70 -12.25 -1.77 -9.38
C ALA A 70 -12.15 -1.83 -10.92
N ALA A 71 -11.61 -0.78 -11.55
CA ALA A 71 -11.45 -0.68 -13.00
C ALA A 71 -10.05 -1.07 -13.52
N LEU A 72 -9.12 -1.47 -12.64
CA LEU A 72 -7.74 -1.76 -13.01
C LEU A 72 -7.60 -2.95 -13.96
N LYS A 73 -6.75 -2.80 -14.97
CA LYS A 73 -6.27 -3.92 -15.80
C LYS A 73 -5.18 -4.71 -15.07
N GLY A 74 -4.27 -3.99 -14.43
CA GLY A 74 -3.17 -4.55 -13.65
C GLY A 74 -3.62 -5.16 -12.32
N ARG A 75 -2.63 -5.45 -11.47
CA ARG A 75 -2.78 -6.00 -10.12
C ARG A 75 -2.52 -4.93 -9.08
N PHE A 76 -3.07 -5.10 -7.87
CA PHE A 76 -2.76 -4.17 -6.78
C PHE A 76 -2.60 -4.86 -5.43
N LEU A 77 -1.87 -4.19 -4.55
CA LEU A 77 -1.77 -4.46 -3.13
C LEU A 77 -1.88 -3.14 -2.37
N LEU A 78 -2.82 -3.06 -1.43
CA LEU A 78 -3.11 -1.87 -0.64
C LEU A 78 -2.98 -2.20 0.85
N SER A 79 -2.20 -1.42 1.59
CA SER A 79 -2.06 -1.50 3.05
C SER A 79 -2.83 -0.39 3.75
N LEU A 80 -3.62 -0.72 4.76
CA LEU A 80 -4.37 0.22 5.59
C LEU A 80 -4.52 -0.26 7.04
N ASN A 81 -4.91 0.64 7.94
CA ASN A 81 -5.39 0.27 9.26
C ASN A 81 -6.71 -0.50 9.20
N ASP A 82 -6.86 -1.50 10.08
CA ASP A 82 -8.06 -2.33 10.18
C ASP A 82 -9.19 -1.57 10.93
N THR A 83 -9.99 -0.81 10.19
CA THR A 83 -11.19 -0.15 10.69
C THR A 83 -12.44 -0.65 9.96
N PRO A 84 -13.63 -0.55 10.59
CA PRO A 84 -14.90 -0.85 9.91
C PRO A 84 -15.06 -0.05 8.61
N GLU A 85 -14.68 1.22 8.59
CA GLU A 85 -14.83 2.06 7.40
C GLU A 85 -13.94 1.59 6.23
N VAL A 86 -12.69 1.22 6.51
CA VAL A 86 -11.81 0.65 5.48
C VAL A 86 -12.40 -0.64 4.94
N ARG A 87 -12.91 -1.51 5.82
CA ARG A 87 -13.56 -2.75 5.40
C ARG A 87 -14.81 -2.52 4.55
N ASP A 88 -15.60 -1.49 4.88
CA ASP A 88 -16.82 -1.14 4.16
C ASP A 88 -16.51 -0.54 2.78
N ILE A 89 -15.56 0.41 2.70
CA ILE A 89 -15.15 1.05 1.44
C ILE A 89 -14.56 0.03 0.46
N PHE A 90 -13.74 -0.89 0.96
CA PHE A 90 -13.03 -1.88 0.13
C PHE A 90 -13.70 -3.26 0.14
N ALA A 91 -14.98 -3.35 0.51
CA ALA A 91 -15.71 -4.61 0.66
C ALA A 91 -15.79 -5.47 -0.63
N ALA A 92 -15.59 -4.85 -1.80
CA ALA A 92 -15.56 -5.53 -3.08
C ALA A 92 -14.27 -6.33 -3.34
N PHE A 93 -13.25 -6.16 -2.51
CA PHE A 93 -11.92 -6.73 -2.70
C PHE A 93 -11.60 -7.83 -1.69
N HIS A 94 -10.50 -8.55 -1.91
CA HIS A 94 -9.99 -9.51 -0.95
C HIS A 94 -9.28 -8.76 0.20
N ILE A 95 -9.71 -8.98 1.44
CA ILE A 95 -9.17 -8.32 2.63
C ILE A 95 -8.57 -9.38 3.57
N GLU A 96 -7.27 -9.30 3.81
CA GLU A 96 -6.55 -10.12 4.79
C GLU A 96 -6.16 -9.27 6.00
N ALA A 97 -6.54 -9.69 7.20
CA ALA A 97 -6.12 -9.04 8.44
C ALA A 97 -4.71 -9.51 8.83
N VAL A 98 -3.82 -8.57 9.14
CA VAL A 98 -2.45 -8.85 9.58
C VAL A 98 -2.24 -8.25 10.97
N GLU A 99 -1.69 -9.04 11.88
CA GLU A 99 -1.30 -8.56 13.19
C GLU A 99 0.07 -7.87 13.11
N THR A 100 0.11 -6.57 13.39
CA THR A 100 1.38 -5.85 13.57
C THR A 100 1.61 -5.55 15.04
N ARG A 101 2.80 -5.89 15.54
CA ARG A 101 3.25 -5.47 16.86
C ARG A 101 4.07 -4.19 16.71
N TYR A 102 3.41 -3.04 16.83
CA TYR A 102 4.13 -1.79 17.00
C TYR A 102 4.67 -1.69 18.43
N THR A 103 5.97 -1.92 18.61
CA THR A 103 6.70 -1.57 19.84
C THR A 103 7.23 -0.15 19.74
N ILE A 104 6.35 0.85 19.74
CA ILE A 104 6.77 2.25 19.88
C ILE A 104 6.59 2.68 21.33
N GLY A 105 7.69 2.60 22.10
CA GLY A 105 8.04 3.59 23.13
C GLY A 105 7.12 3.81 24.34
N GLN A 106 6.72 2.77 25.08
CA GLN A 106 6.58 2.78 26.55
C GLN A 106 6.13 1.37 26.98
N ALA A 107 6.79 0.80 27.98
CA ALA A 107 6.73 -0.61 28.35
C ALA A 107 5.39 -1.14 28.91
N ASP A 108 4.25 -0.47 28.67
CA ASP A 108 2.99 -0.85 29.32
C ASP A 108 1.70 -0.62 28.52
N ARG A 109 1.78 -0.31 27.21
CA ARG A 109 0.60 -0.25 26.33
C ARG A 109 0.90 -0.82 24.96
N THR A 110 1.02 -2.15 24.89
CA THR A 110 1.03 -2.87 23.60
C THR A 110 -0.37 -2.78 23.01
N GLN A 111 -0.67 -1.74 22.25
CA GLN A 111 -1.87 -1.71 21.43
C GLN A 111 -1.54 -2.51 20.16
N ALA A 112 -2.15 -3.68 20.00
CA ALA A 112 -2.08 -4.40 18.73
C ALA A 112 -2.68 -3.47 17.66
N ALA A 113 -1.84 -2.87 16.82
CA ALA A 113 -2.36 -2.22 15.63
C ALA A 113 -2.71 -3.34 14.66
N ARG A 114 -3.98 -3.36 14.25
CA ARG A 114 -4.44 -4.31 13.24
C ARG A 114 -4.33 -3.58 11.90
N GLU A 115 -3.65 -4.21 10.96
CA GLU A 115 -3.59 -3.74 9.58
C GLU A 115 -4.38 -4.70 8.69
N VAL A 116 -4.80 -4.20 7.55
CA VAL A 116 -5.39 -5.01 6.49
C VAL A 116 -4.57 -4.87 5.22
N ILE A 117 -4.39 -6.00 4.55
CA ILE A 117 -3.85 -6.09 3.20
C ILE A 117 -5.03 -6.35 2.27
N ILE A 118 -5.23 -5.44 1.32
CA ILE A 118 -6.35 -5.44 0.38
C ILE A 118 -5.79 -5.71 -1.02
N SER A 119 -6.38 -6.65 -1.75
CA SER A 119 -5.94 -7.01 -3.10
C SER A 119 -7.11 -7.37 -4.01
N ASP A 120 -6.84 -7.46 -5.32
CA ASP A 120 -7.80 -7.88 -6.32
C ASP A 120 -8.14 -9.38 -6.27
N GLY A 121 -7.54 -10.12 -5.34
CA GLY A 121 -7.73 -11.55 -5.16
C GLY A 121 -7.01 -12.42 -6.20
N PRO A 122 -7.20 -13.75 -6.14
CA PRO A 122 -6.65 -14.69 -7.11
C PRO A 122 -7.30 -14.52 -8.49
N ARG A 123 -6.50 -14.47 -9.56
CA ARG A 123 -6.95 -14.52 -10.96
C ARG A 123 -6.57 -15.86 -11.61
N ASP A 124 -7.32 -16.25 -12.63
CA ASP A 124 -6.97 -17.41 -13.45
C ASP A 124 -5.57 -17.24 -14.06
N GLY A 125 -4.68 -18.22 -13.84
CA GLY A 125 -3.29 -18.17 -14.28
C GLY A 125 -2.30 -17.63 -13.25
N ASP A 126 -2.77 -17.13 -12.10
CA ASP A 126 -1.93 -16.91 -10.92
C ASP A 126 -1.51 -18.26 -10.39
N GLY A 127 -0.40 -18.80 -10.87
CA GLY A 127 0.21 -19.97 -10.26
C GLY A 127 0.41 -19.67 -8.78
N LEU A 128 -0.41 -20.27 -7.91
CA LEU A 128 -0.30 -20.12 -6.47
C LEU A 128 1.08 -20.65 -6.05
N ILE A 129 2.05 -19.75 -5.88
CA ILE A 129 3.25 -20.06 -5.11
C ILE A 129 2.75 -20.14 -3.67
N LYS A 130 2.38 -21.35 -3.24
CA LYS A 130 2.22 -21.63 -1.81
C LYS A 130 3.53 -21.22 -1.15
N GLN A 131 3.51 -20.19 -0.32
CA GLN A 131 4.64 -19.93 0.56
C GLN A 131 4.87 -21.23 1.35
N PRO A 132 6.10 -21.80 1.35
CA PRO A 132 6.40 -22.88 2.25
C PRO A 132 6.15 -22.32 3.65
N SER A 133 5.24 -22.96 4.40
CA SER A 133 5.08 -22.69 5.82
C SER A 133 6.46 -22.75 6.46
N LEU A 134 6.95 -21.60 6.93
CA LEU A 134 8.12 -21.56 7.81
C LEU A 134 7.71 -22.25 9.12
N LEU A 135 7.99 -23.55 9.19
CA LEU A 135 8.16 -24.32 10.41
C LEU A 135 9.65 -24.37 10.75
#